data_AF-A0A1F3X9W9-F1
#
_entry.id   AF-A0A1F3X9W9-F1
#
_cell.length_a   1.000
_cell.length_b   1.000
_cell.length_c   1.000
_cell.angle_alpha   90.00
_cell.angle_beta   90.00
_cell.angle_gamma   90.00
#
_symmetry.space_group_name_H-M   'P 1'
#
loop_
_entity.id
_entity.type
_entity.pdbx_description
1 polymer ?
#
loop_
_entity_poly.entity_id
_entity_poly.type
_entity_poly.pdbx_seq_one_letter_code
_entity_poly.pdbx_strand_id
1 'polypeptide(L)'
;MSKLCFQFISLISIFCLCLSTSGGAAEKSPREIPSKPSAPPAMRRKTPPDLFACKRLIVYQDKVLNCDSHLGWDGEGIRSILLETPAAVAELNAYQKKRKNAQRLAYVGSIGIGTFLLGTFLKARVGGTQGVSIRNVTAIAGIGLTAGSFIYGMASLRSAETHLRNAIDFHNQAHPERLIEIQFNSNFSLW
;
A
#
# COMPACT_ATOMS: atom_id res chain seq x y z
N MET A 1 29.26 3.13 -31.42
CA MET A 1 28.13 3.23 -30.47
C MET A 1 27.97 1.97 -29.61
N SER A 2 29.02 1.44 -28.94
CA SER A 2 28.89 0.13 -28.24
C SER A 2 29.61 0.00 -26.89
N LYS A 3 30.36 1.01 -26.42
CA LYS A 3 31.06 0.92 -25.11
C LYS A 3 30.25 1.48 -23.91
N LEU A 4 29.32 2.40 -24.14
CA LEU A 4 28.51 3.01 -23.07
C LEU A 4 27.36 2.13 -22.57
N CYS A 5 26.85 1.20 -23.39
CA CYS A 5 25.76 0.32 -22.97
C CYS A 5 26.22 -0.77 -21.98
N PHE A 6 27.48 -1.19 -22.06
CA PHE A 6 28.02 -2.29 -21.25
C PHE A 6 28.33 -1.88 -19.80
N GLN A 7 28.67 -0.61 -19.54
CA GLN A 7 28.94 -0.13 -18.18
C GLN A 7 27.68 0.06 -17.33
N PHE A 8 26.52 0.35 -17.95
CA PHE A 8 25.27 0.53 -17.19
C PHE A 8 24.71 -0.78 -16.61
N ILE A 9 24.93 -1.92 -17.27
CA ILE A 9 24.47 -3.23 -16.78
C ILE A 9 25.30 -3.68 -15.57
N SER A 10 26.57 -3.29 -15.50
CA SER A 10 27.47 -3.67 -14.39
C SER A 10 27.12 -2.97 -13.06
N LEU A 11 26.68 -1.70 -13.11
CA LEU A 11 26.34 -0.94 -11.90
C LEU A 11 25.04 -1.42 -11.22
N ILE A 12 24.09 -1.97 -11.98
CA ILE A 12 22.83 -2.51 -11.43
C ILE A 12 23.10 -3.80 -10.62
N SER A 13 24.11 -4.59 -11.00
CA SER A 13 24.50 -5.81 -10.26
C SER A 13 25.12 -5.53 -8.89
N ILE A 14 25.82 -4.40 -8.71
CA ILE A 14 26.51 -4.08 -7.44
C ILE A 14 25.49 -3.67 -6.35
N PHE A 15 24.38 -3.04 -6.72
CA PHE A 15 23.37 -2.59 -5.75
C PHE A 15 22.52 -3.75 -5.19
N CYS A 16 22.45 -4.90 -5.88
CA CYS A 16 21.70 -6.06 -5.42
C CYS A 16 22.45 -6.92 -4.40
N LEU A 17 23.78 -6.74 -4.26
CA LEU A 17 24.64 -7.58 -3.41
C LEU A 17 24.82 -7.07 -1.97
N CYS A 18 24.32 -5.89 -1.60
CA CYS A 18 24.53 -5.31 -0.26
C CYS A 18 23.39 -5.51 0.75
N LEU A 19 22.35 -6.30 0.42
CA LEU A 19 21.21 -6.55 1.33
C LEU A 19 21.31 -7.87 2.12
N SER A 20 22.46 -8.55 2.08
CA SER A 20 22.71 -9.78 2.84
C SER A 20 23.64 -9.52 4.04
N THR A 21 23.18 -8.74 5.01
CA THR A 21 23.81 -8.74 6.35
C THR A 21 23.06 -9.69 7.26
N SER A 22 23.69 -10.85 7.48
CA SER A 22 23.44 -11.82 8.52
C SER A 22 23.57 -11.18 9.91
N GLY A 23 22.44 -10.88 10.54
CA GLY A 23 22.37 -10.55 11.97
C GLY A 23 22.29 -11.83 12.79
N GLY A 24 23.39 -12.18 13.46
CA GLY A 24 23.51 -13.36 14.31
C GLY A 24 22.51 -13.39 15.48
N ALA A 25 22.04 -14.59 15.79
CA ALA A 25 21.19 -14.89 16.93
C ALA A 25 22.01 -14.80 18.23
N ALA A 26 21.67 -13.83 19.09
CA ALA A 26 22.09 -13.83 20.48
C ALA A 26 21.06 -14.64 21.30
N GLU A 27 21.47 -15.83 21.72
CA GLU A 27 20.72 -16.71 22.62
C GLU A 27 20.64 -16.06 24.01
N LYS A 28 19.43 -15.64 24.41
CA LYS A 28 19.14 -15.16 25.77
C LYS A 28 18.32 -16.21 26.52
N SER A 29 18.84 -16.54 27.69
CA SER A 29 18.30 -17.41 28.74
C SER A 29 16.78 -17.28 28.97
N PRO A 30 16.07 -18.39 29.30
CA PRO A 30 14.62 -18.38 29.49
C PRO A 30 14.25 -17.63 30.76
N ARG A 31 13.74 -16.40 30.63
CA ARG A 31 12.92 -15.79 31.69
C ARG A 31 11.57 -16.48 31.71
N GLU A 32 11.17 -17.06 32.84
CA GLU A 32 9.80 -17.49 33.06
C GLU A 32 8.85 -16.29 32.94
N ILE A 33 8.09 -16.26 31.84
CA ILE A 33 7.09 -15.23 31.59
C ILE A 33 5.79 -15.72 32.26
N PRO A 34 5.14 -14.90 33.11
CA PRO A 34 3.86 -15.27 33.73
C PRO A 34 2.85 -15.65 32.64
N SER A 35 2.09 -16.73 32.88
CA SER A 35 1.25 -17.43 31.91
C SER A 35 0.11 -16.60 31.29
N LYS A 36 -0.11 -15.37 31.76
CA LYS A 36 -0.93 -14.36 31.07
C LYS A 36 -0.58 -12.96 31.57
N PRO A 37 0.26 -12.19 30.85
CA PRO A 37 0.32 -10.75 31.09
C PRO A 37 -1.06 -10.17 30.81
N SER A 38 -1.68 -9.58 31.83
CA SER A 38 -2.92 -8.82 31.67
C SER A 38 -2.61 -7.63 30.78
N ALA A 39 -3.11 -7.68 29.53
CA ALA A 39 -2.83 -6.63 28.57
C ALA A 39 -3.35 -5.29 29.11
N PRO A 40 -2.53 -4.23 29.10
CA PRO A 40 -2.99 -2.93 29.53
C PRO A 40 -4.23 -2.53 28.72
N PRO A 41 -5.23 -1.88 29.34
CA PRO A 41 -6.43 -1.46 28.64
C PRO A 41 -6.05 -0.63 27.41
N ALA A 42 -6.65 -0.96 26.27
CA ALA A 42 -6.33 -0.31 25.01
C ALA A 42 -6.49 1.21 25.16
N MET A 43 -5.39 1.95 25.08
CA MET A 43 -5.43 3.41 25.10
C MET A 43 -6.31 3.86 23.94
N ARG A 44 -7.43 4.53 24.25
CA ARG A 44 -8.24 5.24 23.25
C ARG A 44 -7.41 6.41 22.72
N ARG A 45 -6.64 6.19 21.66
CA ARG A 45 -6.05 7.28 20.90
C ARG A 45 -7.18 8.05 20.25
N LYS A 46 -7.28 9.35 20.52
CA LYS A 46 -8.11 10.26 19.72
C LYS A 46 -7.50 10.29 18.32
N THR A 47 -8.15 9.63 17.37
CA THR A 47 -7.82 9.79 15.95
C THR A 47 -8.13 11.24 15.59
N PRO A 48 -7.17 12.00 15.04
CA PRO A 48 -7.45 13.36 14.58
C PRO A 48 -8.57 13.31 13.53
N PRO A 49 -9.46 14.32 13.48
CA PRO A 49 -10.46 14.42 12.43
C PRO A 49 -9.76 14.57 11.09
N ASP A 50 -9.92 13.56 10.23
CA ASP A 50 -9.40 13.61 8.87
C ASP A 50 -10.37 14.40 8.00
N LEU A 51 -10.01 15.66 7.72
CA LEU A 51 -10.81 16.61 6.95
C LEU A 51 -10.99 16.19 5.48
N PHE A 52 -10.14 15.29 4.97
CA PHE A 52 -10.16 14.83 3.58
C PHE A 52 -10.38 13.32 3.47
N ALA A 53 -10.82 12.65 4.55
CA ALA A 53 -11.13 11.23 4.51
C ALA A 53 -12.37 10.96 3.66
N CYS A 54 -12.15 10.33 2.51
CA CYS A 54 -13.20 9.54 1.85
C CYS A 54 -13.35 8.25 2.65
N LYS A 55 -14.43 8.13 3.43
CA LYS A 55 -14.71 6.93 4.22
C LYS A 55 -15.68 6.04 3.46
N ARG A 56 -15.34 4.76 3.40
CA ARG A 56 -16.26 3.72 2.92
C ARG A 56 -17.05 3.18 4.10
N LEU A 57 -18.34 3.46 4.09
CA LEU A 57 -19.29 2.99 5.06
C LEU A 57 -20.07 1.83 4.46
N ILE A 58 -20.45 0.89 5.29
CA ILE A 58 -21.23 -0.27 4.89
C ILE A 58 -22.46 -0.33 5.75
N VAL A 59 -23.62 -0.41 5.12
CA VAL A 59 -24.90 -0.60 5.80
C VAL A 59 -25.22 -2.09 5.76
N TYR A 60 -25.38 -2.68 6.93
CA TYR A 60 -25.75 -4.08 7.10
C TYR A 60 -26.75 -4.17 8.24
N GLN A 61 -27.98 -4.64 7.94
CA GLN A 61 -29.07 -4.77 8.93
C GLN A 61 -29.30 -3.45 9.70
N ASP A 62 -29.45 -2.33 8.96
CA ASP A 62 -29.64 -0.98 9.50
C ASP A 62 -28.49 -0.42 10.36
N LYS A 63 -27.37 -1.14 10.44
CA LYS A 63 -26.16 -0.68 11.13
C LYS A 63 -25.15 -0.17 10.13
N VAL A 64 -24.64 1.02 10.39
CA VAL A 64 -23.54 1.62 9.61
C VAL A 64 -22.22 1.19 10.25
N LEU A 65 -21.43 0.43 9.52
CA LEU A 65 -20.12 -0.05 9.89
C LEU A 65 -19.05 0.61 9.03
N ASN A 66 -17.86 0.86 9.58
CA ASN A 66 -16.72 1.27 8.77
C ASN A 66 -16.17 0.05 8.03
N CYS A 67 -16.06 0.15 6.71
CA CYS A 67 -15.44 -0.90 5.89
C CYS A 67 -13.95 -1.01 6.20
N ASP A 68 -13.29 0.14 6.26
CA ASP A 68 -11.85 0.24 6.41
C ASP A 68 -11.48 0.46 7.86
N SER A 69 -10.55 -0.35 8.35
CA SER A 69 -10.02 -0.21 9.71
C SER A 69 -8.80 0.71 9.70
N HIS A 70 -8.71 1.62 10.67
CA HIS A 70 -7.54 2.51 10.78
C HIS A 70 -6.25 1.79 11.21
N LEU A 71 -6.36 0.57 11.75
CA LEU A 71 -5.25 -0.17 12.34
C LEU A 71 -4.97 -1.52 11.66
N GLY A 72 -5.96 -2.06 10.95
CA GLY A 72 -5.88 -3.38 10.31
C GLY A 72 -5.81 -3.26 8.79
N TRP A 73 -6.13 -4.35 8.12
CA TRP A 73 -6.18 -4.38 6.66
C TRP A 73 -7.46 -3.71 6.17
N ASP A 74 -7.39 -3.09 5.00
CA ASP A 74 -8.56 -2.49 4.33
C ASP A 74 -9.64 -3.58 4.14
N GLY A 75 -10.92 -3.24 4.35
CA GLY A 75 -12.03 -4.20 4.28
C GLY A 75 -12.10 -5.26 5.40
N GLU A 76 -11.23 -5.23 6.43
CA GLU A 76 -11.31 -6.23 7.50
C GLU A 76 -12.59 -6.14 8.34
N GLY A 77 -13.21 -4.95 8.39
CA GLY A 77 -14.45 -4.71 9.14
C GLY A 77 -15.65 -5.54 8.65
N ILE A 78 -15.66 -5.97 7.38
CA ILE A 78 -16.72 -6.82 6.83
C ILE A 78 -16.40 -8.30 6.84
N ARG A 79 -15.17 -8.68 7.18
CA ARG A 79 -14.75 -10.07 7.11
C ARG A 79 -15.65 -10.97 7.96
N SER A 80 -16.00 -10.53 9.17
CA SER A 80 -16.88 -11.29 10.06
C SER A 80 -18.26 -11.56 9.48
N ILE A 81 -18.77 -10.68 8.62
CA ILE A 81 -20.05 -10.84 7.92
C ILE A 81 -19.91 -11.81 6.76
N LEU A 82 -18.78 -11.73 6.04
CA LEU A 82 -18.50 -12.56 4.87
C LEU A 82 -18.07 -13.99 5.20
N LEU A 83 -17.74 -14.31 6.46
CA LEU A 83 -17.25 -15.65 6.87
C LEU A 83 -18.18 -16.79 6.45
N GLU A 84 -19.47 -16.53 6.37
CA GLU A 84 -20.48 -17.52 5.99
C GLU A 84 -20.43 -17.88 4.50
N THR A 85 -19.81 -17.05 3.66
CA THR A 85 -19.69 -17.25 2.21
C THR A 85 -18.21 -17.36 1.80
N PRO A 86 -17.66 -18.58 1.64
CA PRO A 86 -16.22 -18.74 1.37
C PRO A 86 -15.76 -18.08 0.06
N ALA A 87 -16.62 -18.03 -0.96
CA ALA A 87 -16.36 -17.31 -2.22
C ALA A 87 -16.17 -15.80 -1.99
N ALA A 88 -16.99 -15.19 -1.13
CA ALA A 88 -16.85 -13.79 -0.76
C ALA A 88 -15.55 -13.51 -0.01
N VAL A 89 -15.17 -14.41 0.91
CA VAL A 89 -13.89 -14.31 1.64
C VAL A 89 -12.69 -14.40 0.70
N ALA A 90 -12.75 -15.28 -0.31
CA ALA A 90 -11.68 -15.40 -1.30
C ALA A 90 -11.50 -14.09 -2.10
N GLU A 91 -12.58 -13.48 -2.55
CA GLU A 91 -12.58 -12.18 -3.23
C GLU A 91 -12.08 -11.04 -2.31
N LEU A 92 -12.49 -11.03 -1.03
CA LEU A 92 -11.99 -10.07 -0.05
C LEU A 92 -10.46 -10.19 0.14
N ASN A 93 -9.93 -11.41 0.23
CA ASN A 93 -8.49 -11.64 0.34
C ASN A 93 -7.75 -11.15 -0.93
N ALA A 94 -8.36 -11.32 -2.11
CA ALA A 94 -7.81 -10.82 -3.38
C ALA A 94 -7.78 -9.28 -3.39
N TYR A 95 -8.86 -8.62 -2.94
CA TYR A 95 -8.91 -7.18 -2.73
C TYR A 95 -7.77 -6.70 -1.82
N GLN A 96 -7.63 -7.29 -0.63
CA GLN A 96 -6.59 -6.93 0.35
C GLN A 96 -5.18 -7.09 -0.23
N LYS A 97 -4.93 -8.18 -0.95
CA LYS A 97 -3.64 -8.43 -1.61
C LYS A 97 -3.32 -7.37 -2.67
N LYS A 98 -4.29 -7.01 -3.51
CA LYS A 98 -4.12 -5.96 -4.54
C LYS A 98 -3.91 -4.59 -3.93
N ARG A 99 -4.62 -4.28 -2.85
CA ARG A 99 -4.50 -3.01 -2.12
C ARG A 99 -3.11 -2.85 -1.48
N LYS A 100 -2.57 -3.92 -0.87
CA LYS A 100 -1.20 -3.97 -0.36
C LYS A 100 -0.16 -3.75 -1.47
N ASN A 101 -0.38 -4.31 -2.65
CA ASN A 101 0.49 -4.07 -3.80
C ASN A 101 0.43 -2.61 -4.26
N ALA A 102 -0.76 -1.99 -4.28
CA ALA A 102 -0.91 -0.58 -4.60
C ALA A 102 -0.14 0.33 -3.62
N GLN A 103 -0.17 0.02 -2.32
CA GLN A 103 0.62 0.74 -1.32
C GLN A 103 2.14 0.61 -1.59
N ARG A 104 2.61 -0.59 -1.94
CA ARG A 104 4.03 -0.81 -2.32
C ARG A 104 4.44 0.05 -3.51
N LEU A 105 3.55 0.23 -4.48
CA LEU A 105 3.83 1.07 -5.65
C LEU A 105 3.94 2.54 -5.31
N ALA A 106 3.18 3.04 -4.33
CA ALA A 106 3.32 4.41 -3.86
C ALA A 106 4.73 4.67 -3.28
N TYR A 107 5.31 3.69 -2.58
CA TYR A 107 6.71 3.77 -2.14
C TYR A 107 7.69 3.79 -3.31
N VAL A 108 7.47 2.95 -4.34
CA VAL A 108 8.30 2.96 -5.56
C VAL A 108 8.21 4.31 -6.27
N GLY A 109 7.03 4.91 -6.38
CA GLY A 109 6.86 6.24 -6.95
C GLY A 109 7.59 7.31 -6.15
N SER A 110 7.57 7.23 -4.82
CA SER A 110 8.33 8.13 -3.94
C SER A 110 9.84 8.01 -4.16
N ILE A 111 10.36 6.79 -4.37
CA ILE A 111 11.77 6.58 -4.75
C ILE A 111 12.08 7.20 -6.11
N GLY A 112 11.14 7.13 -7.06
CA GLY A 112 11.24 7.80 -8.36
C GLY A 112 11.42 9.32 -8.24
N ILE A 113 10.59 9.96 -7.41
CA ILE A 113 10.70 11.39 -7.10
C ILE A 113 12.04 11.71 -6.43
N GLY A 114 12.46 10.89 -5.46
CA GLY A 114 13.76 11.04 -4.79
C GLY A 114 14.92 10.95 -5.78
N THR A 115 14.86 10.01 -6.73
CA THR A 115 15.87 9.83 -7.79
C THR A 115 15.95 11.05 -8.71
N PHE A 116 14.79 11.60 -9.08
CA PHE A 116 14.70 12.84 -9.86
C PHE A 116 15.35 14.04 -9.14
N LEU A 117 15.04 14.21 -7.85
CA LEU A 117 15.60 15.29 -7.03
C LEU A 117 17.12 15.12 -6.81
N LEU A 118 17.57 13.90 -6.55
CA LEU A 118 18.98 13.56 -6.40
C LEU A 118 19.78 13.92 -7.67
N GLY A 119 19.22 13.65 -8.85
CA GLY A 119 19.80 14.06 -10.12
C GLY A 119 20.04 15.57 -10.23
N THR A 120 19.06 16.35 -9.77
CA THR A 120 19.14 17.82 -9.77
C THR A 120 20.21 18.32 -8.80
N PHE A 121 20.33 17.68 -7.64
CA PHE A 121 21.37 17.98 -6.66
C PHE A 121 22.78 17.63 -7.17
N LEU A 122 22.96 16.45 -7.79
CA LEU A 122 24.26 16.01 -8.31
C LEU A 122 24.77 16.89 -9.47
N LYS A 123 23.87 17.39 -10.32
CA LYS A 123 24.24 18.37 -11.37
C LYS A 123 24.98 19.57 -10.78
N ALA A 124 24.50 20.10 -9.65
CA ALA A 124 25.10 21.27 -9.01
C ALA A 124 26.50 20.99 -8.43
N ARG A 125 26.83 19.71 -8.14
CA ARG A 125 28.11 19.30 -7.55
C ARG A 125 29.16 18.93 -8.59
N VAL A 126 28.79 18.21 -9.65
CA VAL A 126 29.75 17.71 -10.66
C VAL A 126 30.10 18.80 -11.68
N GLY A 127 29.14 19.67 -12.01
CA GLY A 127 29.34 20.70 -13.05
C GLY A 127 29.53 20.13 -14.46
N GLY A 128 29.72 21.02 -15.44
CA GLY A 128 30.04 20.66 -16.82
C GLY A 128 29.01 19.79 -17.54
N THR A 129 29.44 19.16 -18.64
CA THR A 129 28.62 18.28 -19.48
C THR A 129 28.24 16.97 -18.78
N GLN A 130 29.12 16.46 -17.90
CA GLN A 130 28.86 15.26 -17.10
C GLN A 130 27.67 15.47 -16.14
N GLY A 131 27.60 16.61 -15.43
CA GLY A 131 26.48 16.93 -14.54
C GLY A 131 25.14 17.04 -15.28
N VAL A 132 25.14 17.52 -16.52
CA VAL A 132 23.93 17.57 -17.37
C VAL A 132 23.47 16.17 -17.77
N SER A 133 24.40 15.28 -18.15
CA SER A 133 24.08 13.90 -18.50
C SER A 133 23.49 13.14 -17.31
N ILE A 134 24.11 13.25 -16.13
CA ILE A 134 23.61 12.64 -14.88
C ILE A 134 22.19 13.11 -14.58
N ARG A 135 21.93 14.42 -14.66
CA ARG A 135 20.57 14.96 -14.45
C ARG A 135 19.57 14.40 -15.44
N ASN A 136 19.91 14.33 -16.73
CA ASN A 136 18.95 13.87 -17.73
C ASN A 136 18.60 12.39 -17.52
N VAL A 137 19.61 11.55 -17.26
CA VAL A 137 19.39 10.11 -17.01
C VAL A 137 18.54 9.91 -15.75
N THR A 138 18.92 10.54 -14.63
CA THR A 138 18.17 10.44 -13.37
C THR A 138 16.78 11.06 -13.45
N ALA A 139 16.61 12.14 -14.22
CA ALA A 139 15.30 12.76 -14.41
C ALA A 139 14.37 11.86 -15.24
N ILE A 140 14.85 11.31 -16.36
CA ILE A 140 14.08 10.37 -17.18
C ILE A 140 13.73 9.13 -16.38
N ALA A 141 14.71 8.55 -15.66
CA ALA A 141 14.47 7.38 -14.81
C ALA A 141 13.48 7.68 -13.68
N GLY A 142 13.64 8.80 -12.98
CA GLY A 142 12.78 9.20 -11.86
C GLY A 142 11.34 9.48 -12.31
N ILE A 143 11.17 10.23 -13.41
CA ILE A 143 9.85 10.50 -14.00
C ILE A 143 9.21 9.20 -14.50
N GLY A 144 9.97 8.34 -15.20
CA GLY A 144 9.49 7.06 -15.71
C GLY A 144 8.99 6.14 -14.60
N LEU A 145 9.77 6.01 -13.51
CA LEU A 145 9.36 5.23 -12.33
C LEU A 145 8.11 5.82 -11.67
N THR A 146 8.06 7.14 -11.51
CA THR A 146 6.92 7.81 -10.88
C THR A 146 5.65 7.64 -11.71
N ALA A 147 5.69 7.96 -13.00
CA ALA A 147 4.54 7.83 -13.89
C ALA A 147 4.09 6.37 -14.04
N GLY A 148 5.04 5.44 -14.22
CA GLY A 148 4.74 4.01 -14.31
C GLY A 148 4.09 3.47 -13.04
N SER A 149 4.65 3.80 -11.87
CA SER A 149 4.08 3.40 -10.58
C SER A 149 2.69 3.99 -10.34
N PHE A 150 2.44 5.23 -10.78
CA PHE A 150 1.14 5.88 -10.66
C PHE A 150 0.08 5.19 -11.54
N ILE A 151 0.37 4.99 -12.83
CA ILE A 151 -0.56 4.35 -13.77
C ILE A 151 -0.88 2.92 -13.31
N TYR A 152 0.16 2.15 -12.97
CA TYR A 152 -0.02 0.78 -12.50
C TYR A 152 -0.73 0.73 -11.14
N GLY A 153 -0.45 1.69 -10.25
CA GLY A 153 -1.15 1.88 -8.99
C GLY A 153 -2.65 2.09 -9.21
N MET A 154 -3.03 3.04 -10.06
CA MET A 154 -4.44 3.31 -10.40
C MET A 154 -5.15 2.10 -11.00
N ALA A 155 -4.48 1.37 -11.91
CA ALA A 155 -5.03 0.13 -12.47
C ALA A 155 -5.22 -0.96 -11.40
N SER A 156 -4.24 -1.14 -10.49
CA SER A 156 -4.34 -2.09 -9.39
C SER A 156 -5.44 -1.73 -8.39
N LEU A 157 -5.65 -0.42 -8.14
CA LEU A 157 -6.72 0.06 -7.28
C LEU A 157 -8.09 -0.27 -7.89
N ARG A 158 -8.29 0.01 -9.19
CA ARG A 158 -9.53 -0.35 -9.90
C ARG A 158 -9.81 -1.85 -9.85
N SER A 159 -8.79 -2.67 -10.12
CA SER A 159 -8.90 -4.13 -10.02
C SER A 159 -9.25 -4.58 -8.59
N ALA A 160 -8.68 -3.94 -7.56
CA ALA A 160 -9.03 -4.23 -6.18
C ALA A 160 -10.52 -3.93 -5.92
N GLU A 161 -11.01 -2.76 -6.34
CA GLU A 161 -12.43 -2.38 -6.16
C GLU A 161 -13.40 -3.39 -6.79
N THR A 162 -13.05 -3.96 -7.95
CA THR A 162 -13.83 -5.04 -8.57
C THR A 162 -13.93 -6.26 -7.66
N HIS A 163 -12.81 -6.70 -7.06
CA HIS A 163 -12.83 -7.84 -6.14
C HIS A 163 -13.69 -7.57 -4.89
N LEU A 164 -13.66 -6.34 -4.36
CA LEU A 164 -14.52 -6.00 -3.22
C LEU A 164 -16.01 -6.04 -3.60
N ARG A 165 -16.37 -5.50 -4.77
CA ARG A 165 -17.76 -5.57 -5.27
C ARG A 165 -18.20 -7.02 -5.44
N ASN A 166 -17.38 -7.86 -6.09
CA ASN A 166 -17.66 -9.27 -6.25
C ASN A 166 -17.84 -9.99 -4.92
N ALA A 167 -17.03 -9.67 -3.90
CA ALA A 167 -17.17 -10.25 -2.57
C ALA A 167 -18.56 -9.96 -1.97
N ILE A 168 -19.02 -8.72 -2.11
CA ILE A 168 -20.32 -8.28 -1.61
C ILE A 168 -21.45 -8.91 -2.43
N ASP A 169 -21.31 -8.96 -3.76
CA ASP A 169 -22.29 -9.58 -4.64
C ASP A 169 -22.46 -11.07 -4.33
N PHE A 170 -21.38 -11.81 -4.10
CA PHE A 170 -21.46 -13.22 -3.69
C PHE A 170 -22.17 -13.41 -2.35
N HIS A 171 -21.94 -12.51 -1.39
CA HIS A 171 -22.66 -12.57 -0.11
C HIS A 171 -24.15 -12.26 -0.26
N ASN A 172 -24.47 -11.19 -0.99
CA ASN A 172 -25.84 -10.75 -1.22
C ASN A 172 -26.65 -11.79 -2.03
N GLN A 173 -26.02 -12.47 -2.99
CA GLN A 173 -26.62 -13.59 -3.72
C GLN A 173 -26.88 -14.80 -2.82
N ALA A 174 -25.96 -15.11 -1.91
CA ALA A 174 -26.13 -16.21 -0.96
C ALA A 174 -27.16 -15.91 0.14
N HIS A 175 -27.38 -14.62 0.46
CA HIS A 175 -28.20 -14.18 1.59
C HIS A 175 -29.07 -12.97 1.22
N PRO A 176 -30.13 -13.15 0.41
CA PRO A 176 -30.98 -12.06 -0.07
C PRO A 176 -31.71 -11.29 1.05
N GLU A 177 -31.87 -11.90 2.23
CA GLU A 177 -32.51 -11.29 3.40
C GLU A 177 -31.63 -10.30 4.17
N ARG A 178 -30.31 -10.29 3.93
CA ARG A 178 -29.32 -9.50 4.69
C ARG A 178 -28.30 -8.85 3.77
N LEU A 179 -28.81 -7.92 2.96
CA LEU A 179 -28.00 -7.21 1.98
C LEU A 179 -26.96 -6.29 2.63
N ILE A 180 -25.78 -6.28 2.01
CA ILE A 180 -24.70 -5.34 2.28
C ILE A 180 -24.74 -4.25 1.22
N GLU A 181 -24.83 -3.00 1.65
CA GLU A 181 -24.74 -1.83 0.78
C GLU A 181 -23.49 -1.00 1.09
N ILE A 182 -22.74 -0.61 0.06
CA ILE A 182 -21.59 0.28 0.20
C ILE A 182 -22.03 1.72 0.00
N GLN A 183 -21.80 2.55 1.00
CA GLN A 183 -21.97 4.00 0.94
C GLN A 183 -20.62 4.69 0.98
N PHE A 184 -20.42 5.67 0.10
CA PHE A 184 -19.24 6.51 0.11
C PHE A 184 -19.59 7.83 0.77
N ASN A 185 -18.99 8.10 1.92
CA ASN A 185 -19.10 9.39 2.56
C ASN A 185 -17.83 10.19 2.29
N SER A 186 -17.94 11.12 1.34
CA SER A 186 -17.00 12.23 1.22
C SER A 186 -17.55 13.38 2.06
N ASN A 187 -16.92 13.70 3.19
CA ASN A 187 -17.23 14.89 3.99
C ASN A 187 -16.82 16.20 3.27
N PHE A 188 -16.92 16.25 1.94
CA PHE A 188 -16.77 17.46 1.15
C PHE A 188 -18.04 18.30 1.32
N SER A 189 -18.21 18.90 2.49
CA SER A 189 -19.07 20.07 2.61
C SER A 189 -18.32 21.23 1.97
N LEU A 190 -18.71 21.60 0.74
CA LEU A 190 -18.35 22.87 0.12
C LEU A 190 -18.92 23.99 1.01
N TRP A 191 -18.09 24.51 1.91
CA TRP A 191 -18.33 25.78 2.61
C TRP A 191 -17.55 26.87 1.87
#